data_AF-A0A9E2RC66-F1
#
_entry.id   AF-A0A9E2RC66-F1
#
_cell.length_a   1.000
_cell.length_b   1.000
_cell.length_c   1.000
_cell.angle_alpha   90.00
_cell.angle_beta   90.00
_cell.angle_gamma   90.00
#
_symmetry.space_group_name_H-M   'P 1'
#
loop_
_entity.id
_entity.type
_entity.pdbx_description
1 polymer ?
#
loop_
_entity_poly.entity_id
_entity_poly.type
_entity_poly.pdbx_seq_one_letter_code
_entity_poly.pdbx_strand_id
1 'polypeptide(L)' 'MEHLVRISAIGSNFAFAVMGMGLIGWAVQKWLWPAAAPWPILVGLGLGLVGGLYRFVRDALAAERDS' A
#
# COMPACT_ATOMS: atom_id res chain seq x y z
N MET A 1 -14.08 -14.84 16.55
CA MET A 1 -12.95 -13.87 16.61
C MET A 1 -12.06 -13.92 15.37
N GLU A 2 -11.90 -15.08 14.71
CA GLU A 2 -11.09 -15.23 13.48
C GLU A 2 -11.47 -14.28 12.33
N HIS A 3 -12.75 -14.00 12.09
CA HIS A 3 -13.18 -13.07 11.04
C HIS A 3 -12.68 -11.63 11.25
N LEU A 4 -12.67 -11.14 12.49
CA LEU A 4 -12.17 -9.79 12.80
C LEU A 4 -10.66 -9.68 12.59
N VAL A 5 -9.92 -10.73 12.93
CA VAL A 5 -8.46 -10.81 12.71
C VAL A 5 -8.12 -10.87 11.23
N ARG A 6 -8.91 -11.61 10.44
CA ARG A 6 -8.69 -11.70 8.98
C ARG A 6 -8.98 -10.36 8.28
N ILE A 7 -10.06 -9.68 8.66
CA ILE A 7 -10.40 -8.34 8.12
C ILE A 7 -9.34 -7.31 8.51
N SER A 8 -8.88 -7.31 9.77
CA SER A 8 -7.84 -6.39 10.23
C SER A 8 -6.49 -6.65 9.55
N ALA A 9 -6.15 -7.91 9.27
CA ALA A 9 -4.94 -8.27 8.52
C ALA A 9 -4.98 -7.76 7.07
N ILE A 10 -6.13 -7.87 6.39
CA ILE A 10 -6.30 -7.39 5.01
C ILE A 10 -6.17 -5.86 4.94
N GLY A 11 -6.82 -5.13 5.86
CA GLY A 11 -6.69 -3.68 5.96
C GLY A 11 -5.28 -3.20 6.35
N SER A 12 -4.62 -3.92 7.27
CA SER A 12 -3.25 -3.60 7.67
C SER A 12 -2.26 -3.78 6.52
N ASN A 13 -2.40 -4.85 5.72
CA ASN A 13 -1.58 -5.08 4.53
C ASN A 13 -1.69 -3.95 3.51
N PHE A 14 -2.89 -3.40 3.32
CA PHE A 14 -3.09 -2.22 2.48
C PHE A 14 -2.35 -0.99 3.03
N ALA A 15 -2.54 -0.69 4.32
CA ALA A 15 -1.87 0.43 4.96
C ALA A 15 -0.34 0.32 4.87
N PHE A 16 0.22 -0.88 5.09
CA PHE A 16 1.65 -1.13 4.95
C PHE A 16 2.14 -0.99 3.50
N ALA A 17 1.35 -1.39 2.50
CA ALA A 17 1.71 -1.20 1.10
C ALA A 17 1.79 0.29 0.72
N VAL A 18 0.81 1.10 1.17
CA VAL A 18 0.79 2.55 0.93
C VAL A 18 1.95 3.23 1.66
N MET A 19 2.15 2.91 2.94
CA MET A 19 3.26 3.47 3.73
C MET A 19 4.62 3.06 3.17
N GLY A 20 4.80 1.79 2.80
CA GLY A 20 6.05 1.27 2.25
C GLY A 20 6.42 1.95 0.93
N MET A 21 5.48 2.06 -0.01
CA MET A 21 5.73 2.73 -1.28
C MET A 21 5.90 4.25 -1.13
N GLY A 22 5.18 4.87 -0.20
CA GLY A 22 5.39 6.28 0.15
C GLY A 22 6.78 6.55 0.75
N LEU A 23 7.24 5.68 1.65
CA LEU A 23 8.59 5.73 2.22
C LEU A 23 9.67 5.51 1.16
N ILE A 24 9.46 4.61 0.21
CA ILE A 24 10.37 4.42 -0.93
C ILE A 24 10.42 5.70 -1.76
N GLY A 25 9.26 6.29 -2.10
CA GLY A 25 9.21 7.58 -2.81
C GLY A 25 9.93 8.71 -2.07
N TRP A 26 9.80 8.75 -0.73
CA TRP A 26 10.50 9.71 0.12
C TRP A 26 12.01 9.46 0.14
N ALA A 27 12.44 8.21 0.28
CA ALA A 27 13.85 7.84 0.26
C ALA A 27 14.49 8.19 -1.10
N VAL A 28 13.79 7.92 -2.21
CA VAL A 28 14.23 8.31 -3.56
C VAL A 28 14.38 9.83 -3.67
N GLN A 29 13.39 10.60 -3.21
CA GLN A 29 13.50 12.06 -3.22
C GLN A 29 14.64 12.55 -2.32
N LYS A 30 14.83 11.98 -1.13
CA LYS A 30 15.83 12.43 -0.17
C LYS A 30 17.27 12.09 -0.60
N TRP A 31 17.49 10.94 -1.24
CA TRP A 31 18.84 10.41 -1.51
C TRP A 31 19.27 10.51 -2.97
N LEU A 32 18.37 10.26 -3.93
CA LEU A 32 18.69 10.26 -5.36
C LEU A 32 18.41 11.62 -6.00
N TRP A 33 17.34 12.30 -5.59
CA TRP A 33 16.87 13.51 -6.24
C TRP A 33 16.36 14.59 -5.27
N PRO A 34 17.25 15.15 -4.43
CA PRO A 34 16.87 16.14 -3.41
C PRO A 34 16.34 17.46 -3.96
N ALA A 35 16.71 17.82 -5.20
CA ALA A 35 16.20 19.00 -5.90
C ALA A 35 14.92 18.73 -6.71
N ALA A 36 14.47 17.48 -6.80
CA ALA A 36 13.24 17.18 -7.51
C ALA A 36 12.03 17.66 -6.71
N ALA A 37 11.09 18.29 -7.41
CA ALA A 37 9.74 18.53 -6.91
C ALA A 37 9.13 17.22 -6.38
N PRO A 38 8.12 17.26 -5.47
CA PRO A 38 7.64 16.10 -4.69
C PRO A 38 6.96 14.96 -5.48
N TRP A 39 7.23 14.87 -6.78
CA TRP A 39 6.79 13.83 -7.69
C TRP A 39 7.19 12.41 -7.26
N PRO A 40 8.42 12.11 -6.79
CA PRO A 40 8.78 10.75 -6.42
C PRO A 40 7.94 10.21 -5.25
N ILE A 41 7.63 11.06 -4.27
CA ILE A 41 6.73 10.71 -3.15
C ILE A 41 5.30 10.51 -3.66
N LEU A 42 4.79 11.41 -4.50
CA LEU A 42 3.44 11.30 -5.05
C LEU A 42 3.25 10.06 -5.92
N VAL A 43 4.24 9.73 -6.75
CA VAL A 43 4.24 8.50 -7.57
C VAL A 43 4.34 7.28 -6.66
N GLY A 44 5.22 7.29 -5.65
CA GLY A 44 5.31 6.22 -4.66
C GLY A 44 3.99 5.97 -3.94
N LEU A 45 3.36 7.02 -3.39
CA LEU A 45 2.06 6.93 -2.74
C LEU A 45 0.96 6.48 -3.71
N GLY A 46 0.95 6.98 -4.95
CA GLY A 46 -0.02 6.58 -5.97
C GLY A 46 0.09 5.10 -6.33
N LEU A 47 1.31 4.60 -6.55
CA LEU A 47 1.57 3.19 -6.81
C LEU A 47 1.24 2.31 -5.59
N GLY A 48 1.54 2.78 -4.37
CA GLY A 48 1.16 2.12 -3.13
C GLY A 48 -0.36 2.03 -2.95
N LEU A 49 -1.08 3.09 -3.29
CA LEU A 49 -2.54 3.13 -3.29
C LEU A 49 -3.12 2.15 -4.30
N VAL A 50 -2.72 2.23 -5.57
CA VAL A 50 -3.28 1.38 -6.63
C VAL A 50 -2.91 -0.09 -6.42
N GLY A 51 -1.63 -0.38 -6.16
CA GLY A 51 -1.15 -1.74 -5.94
C GLY A 51 -1.68 -2.36 -4.64
N GLY A 52 -1.71 -1.57 -3.56
CA GLY A 52 -2.31 -1.97 -2.29
C GLY A 52 -3.79 -2.24 -2.44
N LEU A 53 -4.55 -1.37 -3.12
CA LEU A 53 -5.99 -1.51 -3.30
C LEU A 53 -6.32 -2.72 -4.18
N TYR A 54 -5.55 -2.94 -5.25
CA TYR A 54 -5.71 -4.14 -6.07
C TYR A 54 -5.54 -5.41 -5.23
N ARG A 55 -4.51 -5.47 -4.38
CA ARG A 55 -4.28 -6.63 -3.51
C ARG A 55 -5.37 -6.76 -2.45
N PHE A 56 -5.80 -5.65 -1.86
CA PHE A 56 -6.90 -5.61 -0.89
C PHE A 56 -8.20 -6.18 -1.46
N VAL A 57 -8.61 -5.70 -2.65
CA VAL A 57 -9.83 -6.17 -3.32
C VAL A 57 -9.72 -7.65 -3.69
N ARG A 58 -8.56 -8.07 -4.20
CA ARG A 58 -8.31 -9.49 -4.54
C ARG A 58 -8.38 -10.40 -3.31
N ASP A 59 -7.75 -10.00 -2.21
CA ASP A 59 -7.71 -10.79 -0.97
C ASP A 59 -9.10 -10.81 -0.30
N ALA A 60 -9.88 -9.73 -0.41
CA ALA A 60 -11.27 -9.68 0.06
C ALA A 60 -12.19 -10.62 -0.76
N LEU A 61 -12.08 -10.60 -2.09
CA LEU A 61 -12.85 -11.50 -2.98
C LEU A 61 -12.49 -12.98 -2.76
N ALA A 62 -11.21 -13.27 -2.50
CA ALA A 62 -10.77 -14.62 -2.15
C ALA A 62 -11.35 -15.08 -0.81
N ALA A 63 -11.39 -14.18 0.20
CA ALA A 63 -11.98 -14.49 1.49
C ALA A 63 -13.49 -14.77 1.43
N GLU A 64 -14.24 -14.11 0.54
CA GLU A 64 -15.66 -14.41 0.29
C GLU A 64 -15.87 -15.78 -0.38
N ARG A 65 -15.00 -16.19 -1.31
CA ARG A 65 -15.13 -17.48 -2.01
C ARG A 65 -14.89 -18.70 -1.13
N ASP A 66 -14.11 -18.54 -0.07
CA ASP A 66 -13.75 -19.60 0.86
C ASP A 66 -14.74 -19.71 2.06
N SER A 67 -15.80 -18.92 2.09
CA SER A 67 -16.89 -18.96 3.10
C SER A 67 -18.17 -19.54 2.50
#